data_AF-A4NV47-F1
#
_entry.id   AF-A4NV47-F1
#
_cell.length_a   1.000
_cell.length_b   1.000
_cell.length_c   1.000
_cell.angle_alpha   90.00
_cell.angle_beta   90.00
_cell.angle_gamma   90.00
#
_symmetry.space_group_name_H-M   'P 1'
#
loop_
_entity.id
_entity.type
_entity.pdbx_description
1 polymer ?
#
loop_
_entity_poly.entity_id
_entity_poly.type
_entity_poly.pdbx_seq_one_letter_code
_entity_poly.pdbx_strand_id
1 'polypeptide(L)'
;MGYSYSEKKRIRKDFGKRPQVLNVPYLLTIQLDSFDKFIQKDPEGQQGLEAAFRSVFPIVSNNGYTELQYVDYRLEEPEFDVRECQIRGSTYAAGLRVKLRLVSYDKESSSRAVKDIKENEVYMGKSH
;
A
#
# COMPACT_ATOMS: atom_id res chain seq x y z
N MET A 1 41.07 1.31 -6.01
CA MET A 1 39.75 1.64 -6.60
C MET A 1 39.93 1.86 -8.08
N GLY A 2 39.31 1.02 -8.90
CA GLY A 2 39.34 1.18 -10.36
C GLY A 2 38.27 2.17 -10.79
N TYR A 3 38.63 3.12 -11.65
CA TYR A 3 37.67 4.02 -12.29
C TYR A 3 36.67 3.23 -13.14
N SER A 4 35.40 3.60 -13.09
CA SER A 4 34.39 3.13 -14.04
C SER A 4 34.69 3.62 -15.46
N TYR A 5 34.04 3.01 -16.45
CA TYR A 5 34.26 3.32 -17.86
C TYR A 5 34.01 4.81 -18.21
N SER A 6 33.00 5.42 -17.59
CA SER A 6 32.69 6.85 -17.77
C SER A 6 33.67 7.76 -17.04
N GLU A 7 34.11 7.40 -15.84
CA GLU A 7 35.08 8.19 -15.06
C GLU A 7 36.47 8.24 -15.73
N LYS A 8 36.88 7.16 -16.40
CA LYS A 8 38.13 7.13 -17.19
C LYS A 8 38.16 8.18 -18.31
N LYS A 9 36.99 8.57 -18.86
CA LYS A 9 36.91 9.58 -19.93
C LYS A 9 37.23 11.00 -19.42
N ARG A 10 36.97 11.30 -18.14
CA ARG A 10 37.24 12.61 -17.55
C ARG A 10 37.45 12.49 -16.04
N ILE A 11 38.71 12.47 -15.62
CA ILE A 11 39.08 12.39 -14.21
C ILE A 11 38.92 13.78 -13.57
N ARG A 12 38.11 13.88 -12.51
CA ARG A 12 37.99 15.08 -11.67
C ARG A 12 38.93 14.95 -10.47
N LYS A 13 39.86 15.89 -10.32
CA LYS A 13 40.76 15.92 -9.16
C LYS A 13 40.01 16.39 -7.91
N ASP A 14 40.10 15.61 -6.83
CA ASP A 14 39.57 15.92 -5.50
C ASP A 14 40.73 16.36 -4.57
N PHE A 15 40.49 17.35 -3.71
CA PHE A 15 41.48 17.89 -2.74
C PHE A 15 41.13 17.56 -1.28
N GLY A 16 40.04 16.82 -1.05
CA GLY A 16 39.61 16.35 0.25
C GLY A 16 40.67 15.48 0.91
N LYS A 17 41.02 15.80 2.15
CA LYS A 17 42.05 15.09 2.93
C LYS A 17 41.48 13.97 3.81
N ARG A 18 40.17 13.98 4.04
CA ARG A 18 39.49 12.99 4.88
C ARG A 18 38.96 11.86 3.99
N PRO A 19 39.16 10.59 4.36
CA PRO A 19 38.56 9.48 3.63
C PRO A 19 37.04 9.50 3.83
N GLN A 20 36.30 9.15 2.78
CA GLN A 20 34.87 8.92 2.87
C GLN A 20 34.62 7.60 3.59
N VAL A 21 34.10 7.68 4.83
CA VAL A 21 33.83 6.50 5.66
C VAL A 21 32.49 5.84 5.29
N LEU A 22 31.53 6.65 4.83
CA LEU A 22 30.21 6.20 4.43
C LEU A 22 29.86 6.77 3.05
N ASN A 23 29.36 5.91 2.17
CA ASN A 23 28.90 6.32 0.85
C ASN A 23 27.65 7.20 0.97
N VAL A 24 27.48 8.13 0.03
CA VAL A 24 26.25 8.93 -0.04
C VAL A 24 25.08 7.96 -0.26
N PRO A 25 24.04 7.99 0.60
CA PRO A 25 22.89 7.12 0.44
C PRO A 25 22.12 7.52 -0.83
N TYR A 26 21.19 6.66 -1.25
CA TYR A 26 20.29 7.01 -2.32
C TYR A 26 19.43 8.22 -1.90
N LEU A 27 19.38 9.25 -2.74
CA LEU A 27 18.81 10.53 -2.32
C LEU A 27 17.27 10.54 -2.33
N LEU A 28 16.66 9.61 -3.07
CA LEU A 28 15.20 9.50 -3.19
C LEU A 28 14.60 8.47 -2.22
N THR A 29 15.43 7.89 -1.35
CA THR A 29 15.04 6.80 -0.43
C THR A 29 13.85 7.20 0.45
N ILE A 30 13.81 8.44 0.93
CA ILE A 30 12.70 8.91 1.79
C ILE A 30 11.36 8.81 1.08
N GLN A 31 11.29 9.21 -0.20
CA GLN A 31 10.05 9.22 -0.96
C GLN A 31 9.61 7.81 -1.35
N LEU A 32 10.56 6.98 -1.82
CA LEU A 32 10.27 5.60 -2.20
C LEU A 32 9.86 4.77 -0.99
N ASP A 33 10.66 4.77 0.08
CA ASP A 33 10.40 3.97 1.27
C ASP A 33 9.09 4.36 1.95
N SER A 34 8.75 5.65 1.96
CA SER A 34 7.49 6.11 2.56
C SER A 34 6.27 5.62 1.79
N PHE A 35 6.34 5.63 0.46
CA PHE A 35 5.24 5.17 -0.39
C PHE A 35 5.14 3.64 -0.40
N ASP A 36 6.27 2.94 -0.43
CA ASP A 36 6.34 1.50 -0.31
C ASP A 36 5.69 1.04 1.00
N LYS A 37 6.01 1.69 2.13
CA LYS A 37 5.35 1.42 3.42
C LYS A 37 3.84 1.67 3.42
N PHE A 38 3.35 2.58 2.60
CA PHE A 38 1.92 2.88 2.53
C PHE A 38 1.15 1.81 1.77
N ILE A 39 1.72 1.33 0.65
CA ILE A 39 1.06 0.42 -0.29
C ILE A 39 1.30 -1.05 0.04
N GLN A 40 2.50 -1.40 0.51
CA GLN A 40 2.91 -2.78 0.73
C GLN A 40 2.01 -3.47 1.75
N LYS A 41 1.63 -4.72 1.45
CA LYS A 41 0.90 -5.56 2.41
C LYS A 41 1.81 -5.87 3.59
N ASP A 42 1.54 -5.24 4.72
CA ASP A 42 2.18 -5.52 5.99
C ASP A 42 1.46 -6.70 6.67
N PRO A 43 2.07 -7.89 6.78
CA PRO A 43 1.44 -9.04 7.45
C PRO A 43 1.20 -8.79 8.94
N GLU A 44 1.93 -7.87 9.57
CA GLU A 44 1.72 -7.50 10.98
C GLU A 44 0.60 -6.44 11.12
N GLY A 45 0.20 -5.81 10.03
CA GLY A 45 -0.89 -4.83 9.97
C GLY A 45 -0.65 -3.56 10.80
N GLN A 46 0.61 -3.17 10.97
CA GLN A 46 1.03 -2.03 11.77
C GLN A 46 1.16 -0.75 10.92
N GLN A 47 1.29 -0.87 9.59
CA GLN A 47 1.51 0.27 8.69
C GLN A 47 0.62 0.26 7.45
N GLY A 48 0.52 1.42 6.79
CA GLY A 48 -0.11 1.58 5.48
C GLY A 48 -1.62 1.35 5.45
N LEU A 49 -2.10 0.90 4.29
CA LEU A 49 -3.51 0.59 4.04
C LEU A 49 -4.03 -0.51 4.97
N GLU A 50 -3.20 -1.52 5.26
CA GLU A 50 -3.58 -2.62 6.15
C GLU A 50 -3.91 -2.11 7.56
N ALA A 51 -3.07 -1.24 8.13
CA ALA A 51 -3.33 -0.62 9.43
C ALA A 51 -4.58 0.24 9.42
N ALA A 52 -4.79 1.01 8.35
CA ALA A 52 -5.99 1.83 8.20
C ALA A 52 -7.27 0.96 8.20
N PHE A 53 -7.29 -0.14 7.43
CA PHE A 53 -8.43 -1.05 7.44
C PHE A 53 -8.64 -1.72 8.80
N ARG A 54 -7.58 -2.22 9.44
CA ARG A 54 -7.67 -2.83 10.78
C ARG A 54 -8.10 -1.86 11.88
N SER A 55 -7.85 -0.56 11.70
CA SER A 55 -8.27 0.46 12.67
C SER A 55 -9.78 0.74 12.64
N VAL A 56 -10.42 0.55 11.48
CA VAL A 56 -11.84 0.83 11.27
C VAL A 56 -12.69 -0.44 11.37
N PHE A 57 -12.15 -1.58 10.89
CA PHE A 57 -12.85 -2.85 10.88
C PHE A 57 -12.49 -3.72 12.10
N PRO A 58 -13.44 -4.51 12.62
CA PRO A 58 -14.80 -4.74 12.12
C PRO A 58 -15.78 -3.61 12.48
N ILE A 59 -16.67 -3.27 11.54
CA ILE A 59 -17.77 -2.33 11.78
C ILE A 59 -19.01 -3.12 12.18
N VAL A 60 -19.56 -2.84 13.36
CA VAL A 60 -20.77 -3.50 13.87
C VAL A 60 -21.97 -2.59 13.67
N SER A 61 -23.09 -3.15 13.19
CA SER A 61 -24.35 -2.42 13.05
C SER A 61 -24.89 -1.99 14.41
N ASN A 62 -25.60 -0.86 14.48
CA ASN A 62 -26.21 -0.33 15.71
C ASN A 62 -27.14 -1.34 16.40
N ASN A 63 -27.73 -2.26 15.66
CA ASN A 63 -28.61 -3.30 16.19
C ASN A 63 -27.85 -4.56 16.68
N GLY A 64 -26.54 -4.64 16.47
CA GLY A 64 -25.69 -5.77 16.88
C GLY A 64 -25.88 -7.07 16.09
N TYR A 65 -26.78 -7.13 15.11
CA TYR A 65 -27.10 -8.34 14.37
C TYR A 65 -26.28 -8.53 13.09
N THR A 66 -25.47 -7.55 12.73
CA THR A 66 -24.65 -7.61 11.53
C THR A 66 -23.30 -6.95 11.78
N GLU A 67 -22.24 -7.56 11.31
CA GLU A 67 -20.90 -6.99 11.32
C GLU A 67 -20.27 -7.11 9.93
N LEU A 68 -19.49 -6.09 9.58
CA LEU A 68 -18.69 -6.04 8.37
C LEU A 68 -17.23 -6.23 8.78
N GLN A 69 -16.60 -7.28 8.26
CA GLN A 69 -15.22 -7.63 8.50
C GLN A 69 -14.37 -7.35 7.27
N TYR A 70 -13.16 -6.86 7.50
CA TYR A 70 -12.12 -6.77 6.49
C TYR A 70 -11.38 -8.12 6.38
N VAL A 71 -11.14 -8.59 5.15
CA VAL A 71 -10.43 -9.86 4.89
C VAL A 71 -9.07 -9.61 4.23
N ASP A 72 -9.06 -8.87 3.11
CA ASP A 72 -7.85 -8.56 2.33
C ASP A 72 -8.10 -7.37 1.40
N TYR A 73 -7.05 -6.71 0.91
CA TYR A 73 -7.14 -5.74 -0.20
C TYR A 73 -6.18 -6.11 -1.34
N ARG A 74 -6.42 -5.58 -2.54
CA ARG A 74 -5.45 -5.60 -3.64
C ARG A 74 -5.50 -4.29 -4.41
N LEU A 75 -4.33 -3.88 -4.89
CA LEU A 75 -4.20 -2.83 -5.87
C LEU A 75 -4.12 -3.48 -7.25
N GLU A 76 -4.96 -3.02 -8.15
CA GLU A 76 -4.93 -3.39 -9.56
C GLU A 76 -3.79 -2.67 -10.28
N GLU A 77 -3.39 -3.22 -11.41
CA GLU A 77 -2.44 -2.53 -12.27
C GLU A 77 -3.06 -1.24 -12.81
N PRO A 78 -2.28 -0.14 -12.89
CA PRO A 78 -2.73 1.08 -13.55
C PRO A 78 -3.17 0.81 -14.99
N GLU A 79 -4.27 1.44 -15.39
CA GLU A 79 -4.86 1.27 -16.73
C GLU A 79 -3.93 1.76 -17.86
N PHE A 80 -3.06 2.73 -17.55
CA PHE A 80 -2.12 3.35 -18.48
C PHE A 80 -0.75 3.50 -17.83
N ASP A 81 0.29 3.52 -18.66
CA ASP A 81 1.64 3.80 -18.19
C ASP A 81 1.83 5.30 -17.86
N VAL A 82 2.97 5.63 -17.24
CA VAL A 82 3.28 7.02 -16.84
C VAL A 82 3.29 7.98 -18.05
N ARG A 83 3.76 7.53 -19.23
CA ARG A 83 3.87 8.40 -20.41
C ARG A 83 2.51 8.65 -21.04
N GLU A 84 1.67 7.64 -21.11
CA GLU A 84 0.31 7.72 -21.60
C GLU A 84 -0.54 8.63 -20.70
N CYS A 85 -0.40 8.52 -19.38
CA CYS A 85 -1.03 9.44 -18.43
C CYS A 85 -0.60 10.89 -18.67
N GLN A 86 0.68 11.15 -18.92
CA GLN A 86 1.20 12.49 -19.22
C GLN A 86 0.62 13.05 -20.52
N ILE A 87 0.56 12.24 -21.60
CA ILE A 87 0.04 12.68 -22.90
C ILE A 87 -1.46 12.97 -22.81
N ARG A 88 -2.21 12.15 -22.09
CA ARG A 88 -3.67 12.26 -21.96
C ARG A 88 -4.11 13.26 -20.89
N GLY A 89 -3.19 13.82 -20.11
CA GLY A 89 -3.52 14.66 -18.96
C GLY A 89 -4.31 13.93 -17.87
N SER A 90 -4.08 12.61 -17.73
CA SER A 90 -4.75 11.74 -16.75
C SER A 90 -3.85 11.45 -15.56
N THR A 91 -4.45 11.11 -14.41
CA THR A 91 -3.68 10.75 -13.20
C THR A 91 -3.24 9.29 -13.25
N TYR A 92 -1.95 9.03 -13.04
CA TYR A 92 -1.42 7.69 -12.87
C TYR A 92 -1.87 7.11 -11.53
N ALA A 93 -2.66 6.04 -11.56
CA ALA A 93 -3.33 5.52 -10.37
C ALA A 93 -3.70 4.05 -10.54
N ALA A 94 -3.66 3.30 -9.45
CA ALA A 94 -4.08 1.91 -9.36
C ALA A 94 -5.49 1.80 -8.75
N GLY A 95 -6.31 0.87 -9.25
CA GLY A 95 -7.62 0.59 -8.65
C GLY A 95 -7.48 -0.15 -7.32
N LEU A 96 -8.12 0.32 -6.25
CA LEU A 96 -8.14 -0.35 -4.95
C LEU A 96 -9.39 -1.21 -4.82
N ARG A 97 -9.20 -2.52 -4.67
CA ARG A 97 -10.27 -3.46 -4.35
C ARG A 97 -10.06 -4.07 -2.98
N VAL A 98 -11.15 -4.19 -2.23
CA VAL A 98 -11.14 -4.69 -0.86
C VAL A 98 -12.13 -5.83 -0.72
N LYS A 99 -11.67 -6.96 -0.20
CA LYS A 99 -12.47 -8.12 0.13
C LYS A 99 -13.08 -7.94 1.51
N LEU A 100 -14.40 -7.83 1.55
CA LEU A 100 -15.17 -7.64 2.76
C LEU A 100 -16.08 -8.84 3.00
N ARG A 101 -16.28 -9.16 4.28
CA ARG A 101 -17.16 -10.23 4.72
C ARG A 101 -18.25 -9.65 5.61
N LEU A 102 -19.50 -9.79 5.19
CA LEU A 102 -20.68 -9.45 5.97
C LEU A 102 -21.13 -10.68 6.74
N VAL A 103 -21.10 -10.62 8.08
CA VAL A 103 -21.58 -11.69 8.97
C VAL A 103 -22.90 -11.23 9.59
N SER A 104 -23.94 -12.03 9.42
CA SER A 104 -25.25 -11.80 10.04
C SER A 104 -25.44 -12.79 11.19
N TYR A 105 -25.88 -12.29 12.34
CA TYR A 105 -26.17 -13.07 13.52
C TYR A 105 -27.66 -13.36 13.65
N ASP A 106 -27.99 -14.49 14.26
CA ASP A 106 -29.37 -14.82 14.58
C ASP A 106 -29.90 -13.96 15.73
N LYS A 107 -31.16 -13.54 15.63
CA LYS A 107 -31.80 -12.64 16.61
C LYS A 107 -32.32 -13.39 17.83
N GLU A 108 -32.60 -14.68 17.69
CA GLU A 108 -33.28 -15.50 18.69
C GLU A 108 -32.33 -16.36 19.54
N SER A 109 -31.04 -16.41 19.17
CA SER A 109 -30.04 -17.22 19.87
C SER A 109 -29.31 -16.42 20.97
N SER A 110 -29.21 -17.00 22.16
CA SER A 110 -28.50 -16.41 23.32
C SER A 110 -26.98 -16.43 23.16
N SER A 111 -26.46 -17.37 22.37
CA SER A 111 -25.12 -17.32 21.78
C SER A 111 -25.20 -16.58 20.45
N ARG A 112 -24.27 -15.67 20.12
CA ARG A 112 -24.17 -15.03 18.80
C ARG A 112 -23.92 -16.04 17.67
N ALA A 113 -24.91 -16.86 17.35
CA ALA A 113 -24.85 -17.86 16.32
C ALA A 113 -24.84 -17.16 14.96
N VAL A 114 -23.86 -17.49 14.14
CA VAL A 114 -23.75 -16.95 12.79
C VAL A 114 -24.87 -17.57 11.95
N LYS A 115 -25.72 -16.70 11.38
CA LYS A 115 -26.82 -17.08 10.50
C LYS A 115 -26.40 -17.14 9.04
N ASP A 116 -25.66 -16.14 8.59
CA ASP A 116 -25.24 -16.01 7.20
C ASP A 116 -23.89 -15.31 7.09
N ILE A 117 -23.09 -15.71 6.11
CA ILE A 117 -21.81 -15.09 5.78
C ILE A 117 -21.78 -14.82 4.28
N LYS A 118 -21.63 -13.55 3.91
CA LYS A 118 -21.45 -13.13 2.52
C LYS A 118 -20.12 -12.44 2.35
N GLU A 119 -19.28 -12.98 1.48
CA GLU A 119 -17.96 -12.42 1.17
C GLU A 119 -17.96 -11.89 -0.26
N ASN A 120 -17.57 -10.63 -0.43
CA ASN A 120 -17.53 -9.98 -1.73
C ASN A 120 -16.33 -9.04 -1.84
N GLU A 121 -15.86 -8.86 -3.07
CA GLU A 121 -14.83 -7.90 -3.39
C GLU A 121 -15.45 -6.60 -3.91
N VAL A 122 -15.14 -5.49 -3.24
CA VAL A 122 -15.72 -4.17 -3.51
C VAL A 122 -14.63 -3.22 -3.98
N TYR A 123 -14.92 -2.45 -5.04
CA TYR A 123 -14.05 -1.39 -5.50
C TYR A 123 -14.19 -0.15 -4.60
N MET A 124 -13.08 0.31 -4.02
CA MET A 124 -13.06 1.42 -3.05
C MET A 124 -12.53 2.74 -3.62
N GLY A 125 -12.05 2.76 -4.87
CA GLY A 125 -11.54 3.96 -5.52
C GLY A 125 -10.17 3.76 -6.16
N LYS A 126 -9.52 4.85 -6.52
CA LYS A 126 -8.14 4.84 -7.07
C LYS A 126 -7.16 5.28 -5.98
N SER A 127 -6.03 4.58 -5.86
CA SER A 127 -4.90 5.02 -5.04
C SER A 127 -3.96 5.87 -5.87
N HIS A 128 -3.59 7.03 -5.35
CA HIS A 128 -2.66 8.00 -5.93
C HIS A 128 -1.36 8.05 -5.13
#